data_AF-A0A3A4ZJY3-F1
#
_entry.id   AF-A0A3A4ZJY3-F1
#
_cell.length_a   1.000
_cell.length_b   1.000
_cell.length_c   1.000
_cell.angle_alpha   90.00
_cell.angle_beta   90.00
_cell.angle_gamma   90.00
#
_symmetry.space_group_name_H-M   'P 1'
#
loop_
_entity.id
_entity.type
_entity.pdbx_description
1 polymer ?
#
loop_
_entity_poly.entity_id
_entity_poly.type
_entity_poly.pdbx_seq_one_letter_code
_entity_poly.pdbx_strand_id
1 'polypeptide(L)'
;MKCCDFELAAETDRTEAGELFIMVPRIAPGPLKPCPERCYPLLPEMEDPSDINVYCQAEILHDLILDEESYRRDHPEDWVERCWFLLGNLVRDAEAEVWGSIVEIAPARHVEATAWSFEFTAETWPCHREELRKSGTILMGWVHTHSLHFLSGGKSPEDGEQAEGTRSGLFLSSFDVRAASKLGFSAPHHLTCVLDSDECLRGSTDRDLQKVLGVWGWSGVGLTKRNIHIVGDASEGR
;
A
#
# COMPACT_ATOMS: atom_id res chain seq x y z
N MET A 1 20.46 -13.52 -22.97
CA MET A 1 20.17 -12.21 -23.55
C MET A 1 20.21 -11.22 -22.40
N LYS A 2 21.14 -10.25 -22.43
CA LYS A 2 21.56 -9.44 -21.27
C LYS A 2 20.40 -8.62 -20.70
N CYS A 3 20.19 -8.76 -19.40
CA CYS A 3 19.25 -7.96 -18.62
C CYS A 3 19.60 -6.48 -18.73
N CYS A 4 18.59 -5.62 -18.79
CA CYS A 4 18.77 -4.26 -18.29
C CYS A 4 18.87 -4.37 -16.77
N ASP A 5 20.10 -4.24 -16.29
CA ASP A 5 20.48 -4.12 -14.89
C ASP A 5 19.78 -2.89 -14.29
N PHE A 6 18.64 -3.10 -13.62
CA PHE A 6 18.35 -2.32 -12.44
C PHE A 6 19.15 -2.97 -11.32
N GLU A 7 20.45 -2.71 -11.34
CA GLU A 7 21.30 -2.87 -10.19
C GLU A 7 20.80 -1.87 -9.13
N LEU A 8 19.88 -2.32 -8.28
CA LEU A 8 20.07 -2.11 -6.84
C LEU A 8 21.25 -3.01 -6.42
N ALA A 9 22.41 -2.77 -7.02
CA ALA A 9 23.65 -3.23 -6.44
C ALA A 9 23.80 -2.39 -5.18
N ALA A 10 23.44 -2.96 -4.04
CA ALA A 10 24.26 -2.68 -2.87
C ALA A 10 25.64 -3.30 -3.19
N GLU A 11 26.43 -2.61 -4.00
CA GLU A 11 27.87 -2.87 -4.08
C GLU A 11 28.41 -2.51 -2.70
N THR A 12 28.50 -3.51 -1.83
CA THR A 12 29.26 -3.39 -0.60
C THR A 12 30.73 -3.42 -0.98
N ASP A 13 31.27 -2.27 -1.37
CA ASP A 13 32.69 -2.12 -1.57
C ASP A 13 33.35 -2.13 -0.18
N ARG A 14 33.95 -3.26 0.20
CA ARG A 14 34.68 -3.39 1.45
C ARG A 14 36.07 -2.81 1.23
N THR A 15 36.30 -1.60 1.73
CA THR A 15 37.67 -1.13 1.91
C THR A 15 38.38 -1.97 2.98
N GLU A 16 39.72 -2.01 2.96
CA GLU A 16 40.56 -2.72 3.92
C GLU A 16 40.32 -2.30 5.40
N ALA A 17 39.53 -1.24 5.64
CA ALA A 17 39.18 -0.71 6.96
C ALA A 17 37.88 -1.30 7.59
N GLY A 18 37.12 -2.14 6.86
CA GLY A 18 35.94 -2.80 7.41
C GLY A 18 34.70 -1.91 7.60
N GLU A 19 34.68 -0.72 7.01
CA GLU A 19 33.51 0.16 7.03
C GLU A 19 32.45 -0.31 6.02
N LEU A 20 31.19 -0.45 6.50
CA LEU A 20 30.05 -0.81 5.65
C LEU A 20 29.54 0.46 4.95
N PHE A 21 29.87 0.63 3.67
CA PHE A 21 29.25 1.64 2.84
C PHE A 21 27.92 1.11 2.29
N ILE A 22 26.83 1.79 2.64
CA ILE A 22 25.51 1.54 2.03
C ILE A 22 25.36 2.58 0.93
N MET A 23 25.31 2.13 -0.32
CA MET A 23 24.98 3.01 -1.45
C MET A 23 23.54 3.51 -1.29
N VAL A 24 23.39 4.79 -1.01
CA VAL A 24 22.08 5.45 -0.98
C VAL A 24 21.68 5.80 -2.41
N PRO A 25 20.54 5.30 -2.93
CA PRO A 25 20.06 5.67 -4.25
C PRO A 25 19.96 7.18 -4.39
N ARG A 26 20.47 7.74 -5.50
CA ARG A 26 20.29 9.16 -5.80
C ARG A 26 18.85 9.39 -6.25
N ILE A 27 18.06 9.96 -5.35
CA ILE A 27 16.69 10.42 -5.65
C ILE A 27 16.79 11.69 -6.49
N ALA A 28 16.20 11.68 -7.68
CA ALA A 28 16.22 12.80 -8.59
C ALA A 28 15.51 14.02 -7.98
N PRO A 29 15.98 15.25 -8.24
CA PRO A 29 15.18 16.42 -7.97
C PRO A 29 13.90 16.36 -8.81
N GLY A 30 12.77 16.75 -8.22
CA GLY A 30 11.50 16.73 -8.92
C GLY A 30 10.62 17.91 -8.54
N PRO A 31 9.30 17.82 -8.79
CA PRO A 31 8.38 18.90 -8.48
C PRO A 31 8.34 19.21 -6.98
N LEU A 32 7.76 20.36 -6.63
CA LEU A 32 7.42 20.66 -5.25
C LEU A 32 6.35 19.68 -4.76
N LYS A 33 6.31 19.46 -3.45
CA LYS A 33 5.22 18.72 -2.79
C LYS A 33 3.86 19.32 -3.16
N PRO A 34 2.79 18.51 -3.12
CA PRO A 34 1.43 19.04 -3.20
C PRO A 34 1.18 20.16 -2.18
N CYS A 35 0.35 21.14 -2.58
CA CYS A 35 -0.02 22.29 -1.76
C CYS A 35 -0.73 21.80 -0.48
N PRO A 36 -0.27 22.15 0.74
CA PRO A 36 -0.86 21.66 2.00
C PRO A 36 -2.36 21.91 2.12
N GLU A 37 -2.87 23.03 1.57
CA GLU A 37 -4.28 23.40 1.57
C GLU A 37 -5.16 22.46 0.72
N ARG A 38 -4.54 21.66 -0.16
CA ARG A 38 -5.17 20.63 -1.00
C ARG A 38 -4.85 19.23 -0.51
N CYS A 39 -4.34 19.10 0.71
CA CYS A 39 -3.97 17.84 1.31
C CYS A 39 -4.67 17.66 2.64
N TYR A 40 -5.10 16.45 2.92
CA TYR A 40 -5.54 16.06 4.25
C TYR A 40 -4.92 14.73 4.65
N PRO A 41 -4.59 14.55 5.94
CA PRO A 41 -4.05 13.28 6.42
C PRO A 41 -5.15 12.21 6.39
N LEU A 42 -4.82 11.02 5.87
CA LEU A 42 -5.71 9.87 6.00
C LEU A 42 -5.90 9.54 7.48
N LEU A 43 -4.82 9.48 8.27
CA LEU A 43 -4.84 9.14 9.70
C LEU A 43 -4.14 10.26 10.50
N PRO A 44 -4.84 11.37 10.83
CA PRO A 44 -4.26 12.55 11.48
C PRO A 44 -3.59 12.25 12.84
N GLU A 45 -4.09 11.26 13.55
CA GLU A 45 -3.57 10.86 14.88
C GLU A 45 -2.25 10.08 14.79
N MET A 46 -1.79 9.72 13.58
CA MET A 46 -0.68 8.78 13.34
C MET A 46 0.50 9.44 12.61
N GLU A 47 0.76 10.72 12.87
CA GLU A 47 1.94 11.42 12.33
C GLU A 47 3.21 11.04 13.08
N ASP A 48 4.18 10.48 12.34
CA ASP A 48 5.56 10.29 12.80
C ASP A 48 6.48 11.21 11.96
N PRO A 49 7.18 12.17 12.57
CA PRO A 49 8.06 13.10 11.84
C PRO A 49 9.28 12.41 11.21
N SER A 50 9.56 11.15 11.56
CA SER A 50 10.63 10.35 10.94
C SER A 50 10.19 9.61 9.69
N ASP A 51 8.88 9.55 9.41
CA ASP A 51 8.34 8.93 8.21
C ASP A 51 8.51 9.81 6.97
N ILE A 52 8.77 9.17 5.83
CA ILE A 52 8.72 9.84 4.53
C ILE A 52 7.27 10.25 4.23
N ASN A 53 7.02 11.51 3.94
CA ASN A 53 5.68 11.94 3.53
C ASN A 53 5.29 11.25 2.21
N VAL A 54 4.18 10.50 2.21
CA VAL A 54 3.63 9.87 0.99
C VAL A 54 2.30 10.53 0.65
N TYR A 55 2.12 10.85 -0.63
CA TYR A 55 0.94 11.51 -1.18
C TYR A 55 0.24 10.59 -2.18
N CYS A 56 -1.10 10.58 -2.16
CA CYS A 56 -1.92 9.84 -3.11
C CYS A 56 -3.10 10.73 -3.56
N GLN A 57 -3.41 10.75 -4.85
CA GLN A 57 -4.57 11.49 -5.35
C GLN A 57 -5.87 10.81 -4.90
N ALA A 58 -6.85 11.59 -4.46
CA ALA A 58 -8.14 11.09 -3.99
C ALA A 58 -8.84 10.23 -5.04
N GLU A 59 -8.74 10.63 -6.32
CA GLU A 59 -9.37 9.93 -7.45
C GLU A 59 -8.82 8.51 -7.63
N ILE A 60 -7.52 8.29 -7.37
CA ILE A 60 -6.89 6.96 -7.48
C ILE A 60 -7.47 6.02 -6.41
N LEU A 61 -7.65 6.51 -5.18
CA LEU A 61 -8.27 5.72 -4.11
C LEU A 61 -9.75 5.49 -4.37
N HIS A 62 -10.46 6.50 -4.88
CA HIS A 62 -11.85 6.38 -5.24
C HIS A 62 -12.07 5.31 -6.32
N ASP A 63 -11.24 5.28 -7.37
CA ASP A 63 -11.28 4.26 -8.41
C ASP A 63 -11.03 2.85 -7.84
N LEU A 64 -10.05 2.69 -6.94
CA LEU A 64 -9.80 1.42 -6.23
C LEU A 64 -11.03 0.97 -5.43
N ILE A 65 -11.66 1.89 -4.70
CA ILE A 65 -12.83 1.60 -3.86
C ILE A 65 -14.03 1.21 -4.73
N LEU A 66 -14.27 1.92 -5.84
CA LEU A 66 -15.34 1.60 -6.77
C LEU A 66 -15.13 0.24 -7.45
N ASP A 67 -13.89 -0.07 -7.82
CA ASP A 67 -13.54 -1.37 -8.39
C ASP A 67 -13.81 -2.51 -7.39
N GLU A 68 -13.39 -2.36 -6.13
CA GLU A 68 -13.69 -3.36 -5.10
C GLU A 68 -15.18 -3.44 -4.76
N GLU A 69 -15.89 -2.32 -4.70
CA GLU A 69 -17.34 -2.31 -4.49
C GLU A 69 -18.05 -3.07 -5.62
N SER A 70 -17.71 -2.79 -6.88
CA SER A 70 -18.29 -3.48 -8.03
C SER A 70 -18.02 -4.98 -7.95
N TYR A 71 -16.77 -5.37 -7.69
CA TYR A 71 -16.40 -6.77 -7.52
C TYR A 71 -17.21 -7.44 -6.41
N ARG A 72 -17.37 -6.79 -5.25
CA ARG A 72 -18.13 -7.31 -4.13
C ARG A 72 -19.60 -7.50 -4.41
N ARG A 73 -20.20 -6.60 -5.21
CA ARG A 73 -21.60 -6.74 -5.64
C ARG A 73 -21.80 -7.92 -6.57
N ASP A 74 -20.82 -8.21 -7.42
CA ASP A 74 -20.84 -9.32 -8.37
C ASP A 74 -20.48 -10.66 -7.72
N HIS A 75 -19.78 -10.63 -6.58
CA HIS A 75 -19.35 -11.81 -5.81
C HIS A 75 -19.91 -11.80 -4.36
N PRO A 76 -21.24 -11.90 -4.18
CA PRO A 76 -21.86 -11.83 -2.86
C PRO A 76 -21.66 -13.08 -2.01
N GLU A 77 -21.33 -14.23 -2.63
CA GLU A 77 -21.22 -15.53 -1.95
C GLU A 77 -19.84 -16.21 -2.15
N ASP A 78 -19.04 -15.75 -3.10
CA ASP A 78 -17.78 -16.39 -3.53
C ASP A 78 -16.62 -15.39 -3.65
N TRP A 79 -16.68 -14.30 -2.88
CA TRP A 79 -15.61 -13.31 -2.82
C TRP A 79 -14.27 -13.97 -2.48
N VAL A 80 -13.23 -13.52 -3.17
CA VAL A 80 -11.85 -13.82 -2.84
C VAL A 80 -11.07 -12.55 -2.58
N GLU A 81 -10.02 -12.68 -1.79
CA GLU A 81 -9.08 -11.60 -1.52
C GLU A 81 -8.40 -11.13 -2.81
N ARG A 82 -8.26 -9.81 -2.95
CA ARG A 82 -7.66 -9.14 -4.11
C ARG A 82 -6.47 -8.31 -3.68
N CYS A 83 -5.55 -8.10 -4.60
CA CYS A 83 -4.29 -7.39 -4.34
C CYS A 83 -3.94 -6.46 -5.50
N TRP A 84 -3.33 -5.33 -5.17
CA TRP A 84 -2.82 -4.32 -6.10
C TRP A 84 -1.44 -3.86 -5.66
N PHE A 85 -0.64 -3.42 -6.63
CA PHE A 85 0.63 -2.78 -6.40
C PHE A 85 0.47 -1.26 -6.37
N LEU A 86 1.11 -0.61 -5.40
CA LEU A 86 1.20 0.84 -5.32
C LEU A 86 2.39 1.27 -6.16
N LEU A 87 2.15 1.99 -7.24
CA LEU A 87 3.20 2.48 -8.14
C LEU A 87 3.38 3.98 -7.95
N GLY A 88 4.64 4.42 -7.95
CA GLY A 88 4.93 5.79 -7.59
C GLY A 88 6.35 6.23 -7.84
N ASN A 89 6.68 7.37 -7.25
CA ASN A 89 7.98 8.00 -7.36
C ASN A 89 8.43 8.48 -5.99
N LEU A 90 9.74 8.39 -5.74
CA LEU A 90 10.40 9.19 -4.71
C LEU A 90 10.96 10.43 -5.35
N VAL A 91 10.71 11.57 -4.72
CA VAL A 91 11.12 12.88 -5.19
C VAL A 91 11.88 13.58 -4.08
N ARG A 92 12.90 14.35 -4.47
CA ARG A 92 13.57 15.29 -3.58
C ARG A 92 13.18 16.71 -3.96
N ASP A 93 12.68 17.48 -3.01
CA ASP A 93 12.35 18.90 -3.23
C ASP A 93 13.59 19.81 -3.15
N ALA A 94 13.37 21.12 -3.31
CA ALA A 94 14.43 22.13 -3.29
C ALA A 94 15.10 22.29 -1.91
N GLU A 95 14.43 21.87 -0.83
CA GLU A 95 14.93 21.88 0.54
C GLU A 95 15.64 20.57 0.91
N ALA A 96 15.84 19.70 -0.10
CA ALA A 96 16.43 18.38 0.01
C ALA A 96 15.61 17.36 0.81
N GLU A 97 14.34 17.64 1.09
CA GLU A 97 13.42 16.69 1.73
C GLU A 97 12.95 15.65 0.70
N VAL A 98 12.86 14.39 1.14
CA VAL A 98 12.40 13.27 0.32
C VAL A 98 10.94 13.00 0.63
N TRP A 99 10.14 12.83 -0.41
CA TRP A 99 8.73 12.46 -0.31
C TRP A 99 8.34 11.48 -1.41
N GLY A 100 7.27 10.74 -1.18
CA GLY A 100 6.72 9.74 -2.10
C GLY A 100 5.42 10.21 -2.73
N SER A 101 5.19 9.89 -4.01
CA SER A 101 3.91 10.07 -4.69
C SER A 101 3.44 8.73 -5.23
N ILE A 102 2.28 8.26 -4.79
CA ILE A 102 1.55 7.18 -5.45
C ILE A 102 0.86 7.78 -6.67
N VAL A 103 1.21 7.29 -7.85
CA VAL A 103 0.68 7.78 -9.13
C VAL A 103 -0.30 6.79 -9.78
N GLU A 104 -0.26 5.53 -9.36
CA GLU A 104 -1.13 4.47 -9.88
C GLU A 104 -1.28 3.36 -8.83
N ILE A 105 -2.46 2.74 -8.78
CA ILE A 105 -2.71 1.50 -8.04
C ILE A 105 -3.11 0.44 -9.07
N ALA A 106 -2.17 -0.45 -9.39
CA ALA A 106 -2.32 -1.40 -10.48
C ALA A 106 -2.74 -2.78 -9.93
N PRO A 107 -3.80 -3.43 -10.45
CA PRO A 107 -4.18 -4.77 -10.01
C PRO A 107 -3.03 -5.76 -10.16
N ALA A 108 -2.77 -6.55 -9.12
CA ALA A 108 -1.81 -7.63 -9.22
C ALA A 108 -2.35 -8.70 -10.17
N ARG A 109 -1.55 -9.06 -11.17
CA ARG A 109 -1.89 -10.09 -12.16
C ARG A 109 -1.25 -11.42 -11.80
N HIS A 110 -1.86 -12.49 -12.30
CA HIS A 110 -1.38 -13.86 -12.08
C HIS A 110 -1.34 -14.20 -10.58
N VAL A 111 -2.52 -14.15 -9.97
CA VAL A 111 -2.71 -14.39 -8.53
C VAL A 111 -3.63 -15.58 -8.37
N GLU A 112 -3.28 -16.50 -7.47
CA GLU A 112 -4.18 -17.53 -6.98
C GLU A 112 -4.75 -17.05 -5.64
N ALA A 113 -6.07 -16.87 -5.57
CA ALA A 113 -6.72 -16.25 -4.42
C ALA A 113 -7.87 -17.09 -3.87
N THR A 114 -8.09 -16.94 -2.56
CA THR A 114 -9.22 -17.45 -1.80
C THR A 114 -9.73 -16.33 -0.89
N ALA A 115 -10.79 -16.56 -0.12
CA ALA A 115 -11.26 -15.60 0.87
C ALA A 115 -10.27 -15.30 2.02
N TRP A 116 -9.21 -16.08 2.18
CA TRP A 116 -8.32 -16.05 3.36
C TRP A 116 -6.84 -15.84 3.01
N SER A 117 -6.52 -15.86 1.73
CA SER A 117 -5.14 -15.75 1.25
C SER A 117 -5.11 -15.53 -0.24
N PHE A 118 -4.04 -14.90 -0.71
CA PHE A 118 -3.61 -14.93 -2.10
C PHE A 118 -2.12 -15.26 -2.22
N GLU A 119 -1.72 -15.77 -3.39
CA GLU A 119 -0.33 -16.03 -3.74
C GLU A 119 -0.02 -15.50 -5.15
N PHE A 120 1.12 -14.84 -5.31
CA PHE A 120 1.64 -14.44 -6.61
C PHE A 120 2.23 -15.65 -7.33
N THR A 121 1.84 -15.88 -8.58
CA THR A 121 2.49 -16.91 -9.38
C THR A 121 3.87 -16.45 -9.87
N ALA A 122 4.61 -17.35 -10.51
CA ALA A 122 5.92 -17.03 -11.07
C ALA A 122 5.87 -15.94 -12.17
N GLU A 123 4.71 -15.74 -12.80
CA GLU A 123 4.48 -14.79 -13.89
C GLU A 123 4.20 -13.36 -13.40
N THR A 124 3.80 -13.15 -12.14
CA THR A 124 3.48 -11.82 -11.60
C THR A 124 4.65 -10.86 -11.72
N TRP A 125 5.83 -11.25 -11.22
CA TRP A 125 6.98 -10.36 -11.13
C TRP A 125 7.60 -9.99 -12.48
N PRO A 126 7.76 -10.92 -13.44
CA PRO A 126 8.21 -10.55 -14.79
C PRO A 126 7.26 -9.55 -15.47
N CYS A 127 5.94 -9.74 -15.35
CA CYS A 127 4.95 -8.82 -15.92
C CYS A 127 5.10 -7.43 -15.31
N HIS A 128 5.12 -7.35 -13.98
CA HIS A 128 5.14 -6.07 -13.29
C HIS A 128 6.47 -5.33 -13.44
N ARG A 129 7.60 -6.06 -13.49
CA ARG A 129 8.92 -5.46 -13.74
C ARG A 129 8.97 -4.74 -15.09
N GLU A 130 8.32 -5.28 -16.10
CA GLU A 130 8.28 -4.64 -17.42
C GLU A 130 7.42 -3.36 -17.40
N GLU A 131 6.33 -3.34 -16.63
CA GLU A 131 5.49 -2.16 -16.41
C GLU A 131 6.28 -1.05 -15.67
N LEU A 132 7.00 -1.39 -14.59
CA LEU A 132 7.88 -0.48 -13.87
C LEU A 132 8.96 0.12 -14.78
N ARG A 133 9.61 -0.73 -15.60
CA ARG A 133 10.64 -0.27 -16.55
C ARG A 133 10.09 0.73 -17.57
N LYS A 134 8.87 0.49 -18.09
CA LYS A 134 8.25 1.35 -19.10
C LYS A 134 7.79 2.69 -18.53
N SER A 135 7.22 2.67 -17.34
CA SER A 135 6.70 3.88 -16.68
C SER A 135 7.80 4.72 -16.03
N GLY A 136 8.92 4.09 -15.65
CA GLY A 136 9.97 4.72 -14.86
C GLY A 136 9.59 4.91 -13.38
N THR A 137 8.46 4.33 -12.95
CA THR A 137 8.02 4.35 -11.55
C THR A 137 8.74 3.28 -10.73
N ILE A 138 8.64 3.39 -9.42
CA ILE A 138 9.05 2.38 -8.46
C ILE A 138 7.83 1.75 -7.77
N LEU A 139 8.05 0.58 -7.20
CA LEU A 139 7.09 -0.06 -6.31
C LEU A 139 7.10 0.70 -4.97
N MET A 140 5.98 1.30 -4.61
CA MET A 140 5.79 2.00 -3.34
C MET A 140 5.15 1.12 -2.27
N GLY A 141 4.75 -0.10 -2.62
CA GLY A 141 4.05 -1.00 -1.70
C GLY A 141 2.98 -1.82 -2.39
N TRP A 142 2.05 -2.32 -1.59
CA TRP A 142 0.91 -3.11 -2.06
C TRP A 142 -0.30 -2.88 -1.15
N VAL A 143 -1.48 -3.08 -1.71
CA VAL A 143 -2.76 -3.07 -0.99
C VAL A 143 -3.49 -4.36 -1.28
N HIS A 144 -4.08 -4.98 -0.26
CA HIS A 144 -4.98 -6.12 -0.43
C HIS A 144 -6.29 -5.91 0.31
N THR A 145 -7.27 -6.76 0.06
CA THR A 145 -8.60 -6.63 0.66
C THR A 145 -8.85 -7.62 1.79
N HIS A 146 -9.55 -7.19 2.82
CA HIS A 146 -10.15 -8.09 3.81
C HIS A 146 -11.67 -7.90 3.81
N SER A 147 -12.41 -9.01 3.93
CA SER A 147 -13.82 -8.99 4.29
C SER A 147 -14.02 -9.82 5.55
N LEU A 148 -14.43 -9.18 6.66
CA LEU A 148 -14.75 -9.90 7.89
C LEU A 148 -15.94 -10.82 7.69
N HIS A 149 -16.89 -10.46 6.82
CA HIS A 149 -18.01 -11.33 6.48
C HIS A 149 -17.52 -12.69 5.95
N PHE A 150 -16.56 -12.71 5.02
CA PHE A 150 -16.02 -13.96 4.49
C PHE A 150 -15.01 -14.62 5.43
N LEU A 151 -14.13 -13.85 6.06
CA LEU A 151 -13.12 -14.38 7.00
C LEU A 151 -13.72 -15.02 8.25
N SER A 152 -14.94 -14.64 8.63
CA SER A 152 -15.70 -15.28 9.72
C SER A 152 -16.52 -16.50 9.27
N GLY A 153 -16.49 -16.84 7.98
CA GLY A 153 -17.30 -17.89 7.39
C GLY A 153 -18.79 -17.56 7.32
N GLY A 154 -19.13 -16.28 7.09
CA GLY A 154 -20.51 -15.80 6.94
C GLY A 154 -21.32 -15.74 8.23
N LYS A 155 -20.69 -15.99 9.39
CA LYS A 155 -21.35 -15.83 10.69
C LYS A 155 -21.38 -14.35 11.04
N SER A 156 -22.56 -13.82 11.38
CA SER A 156 -22.63 -12.45 11.90
C SER A 156 -21.73 -12.34 13.14
N PRO A 157 -21.03 -11.21 13.35
CA PRO A 157 -20.37 -10.93 14.64
C PRO A 157 -21.33 -11.06 15.83
N GLU A 158 -22.64 -10.95 15.59
CA GLU A 158 -23.71 -11.11 16.59
C GLU A 158 -24.02 -12.58 16.92
N ASP A 159 -23.67 -13.54 16.04
CA ASP A 159 -23.98 -14.98 16.18
C ASP A 159 -22.88 -15.79 16.90
N GLY A 160 -21.77 -15.14 17.28
CA GLY A 160 -20.61 -15.79 17.88
C GLY A 160 -20.09 -15.04 19.09
N GLU A 161 -20.21 -15.64 20.26
CA GLU A 161 -19.69 -15.23 21.57
C GLU A 161 -18.13 -15.14 21.64
N GLN A 162 -17.44 -14.90 20.53
CA GLN A 162 -15.98 -15.13 20.42
C GLN A 162 -15.17 -14.15 19.54
N ALA A 163 -15.71 -12.99 19.14
CA ALA A 163 -14.92 -11.97 18.41
C ALA A 163 -15.02 -10.58 19.06
N GLU A 164 -14.72 -10.47 20.37
CA GLU A 164 -14.64 -9.19 21.08
C GLU A 164 -13.49 -8.25 20.62
N GLY A 165 -12.70 -8.61 19.61
CA GLY A 165 -11.47 -7.87 19.27
C GLY A 165 -11.53 -6.97 18.04
N THR A 166 -12.15 -7.40 16.95
CA THR A 166 -11.90 -6.77 15.64
C THR A 166 -13.22 -6.51 14.91
N ARG A 167 -13.65 -5.25 14.92
CA ARG A 167 -14.87 -4.79 14.22
C ARG A 167 -14.61 -4.31 12.79
N SER A 168 -13.38 -4.40 12.32
CA SER A 168 -12.95 -3.93 11.00
C SER A 168 -11.97 -4.91 10.36
N GLY A 169 -12.02 -5.03 9.04
CA GLY A 169 -11.04 -5.76 8.23
C GLY A 169 -9.66 -5.09 8.21
N LEU A 170 -9.51 -3.88 8.74
CA LEU A 170 -8.26 -3.11 8.76
C LEU A 170 -7.25 -3.61 9.80
N PHE A 171 -6.72 -4.82 9.59
CA PHE A 171 -5.64 -5.40 10.39
C PHE A 171 -4.61 -6.10 9.49
N LEU A 172 -3.38 -6.26 9.97
CA LEU A 172 -2.39 -7.13 9.32
C LEU A 172 -2.41 -8.51 9.95
N SER A 173 -2.56 -9.54 9.12
CA SER A 173 -2.37 -10.93 9.50
C SER A 173 -0.88 -11.25 9.73
N SER A 174 -0.61 -12.37 10.39
CA SER A 174 0.77 -12.88 10.51
C SER A 174 1.40 -13.24 9.15
N PHE A 175 0.60 -13.49 8.12
CA PHE A 175 1.09 -13.72 6.77
C PHE A 175 1.51 -12.40 6.13
N ASP A 176 0.73 -11.34 6.29
CA ASP A 176 1.01 -10.00 5.73
C ASP A 176 2.33 -9.46 6.28
N VAL A 177 2.52 -9.54 7.60
CA VAL A 177 3.76 -9.13 8.26
C VAL A 177 4.96 -9.92 7.72
N ARG A 178 4.80 -11.24 7.52
CA ARG A 178 5.87 -12.08 6.97
C ARG A 178 6.14 -11.76 5.50
N ALA A 179 5.12 -11.50 4.69
CA ALA A 179 5.25 -11.14 3.28
C ALA A 179 6.00 -9.81 3.13
N ALA A 180 5.59 -8.79 3.88
CA ALA A 180 6.27 -7.50 3.95
C ALA A 180 7.73 -7.62 4.42
N SER A 181 8.03 -8.57 5.32
CA SER A 181 9.39 -8.81 5.82
C SER A 181 10.30 -9.53 4.82
N LYS A 182 9.75 -10.43 3.98
CA LYS A 182 10.55 -11.43 3.24
C LYS A 182 11.00 -11.02 1.83
N LEU A 183 10.51 -9.91 1.29
CA LEU A 183 10.58 -9.67 -0.17
C LEU A 183 11.07 -8.27 -0.56
N GLY A 184 11.96 -7.66 0.22
CA GLY A 184 12.47 -6.31 -0.09
C GLY A 184 11.42 -5.21 0.09
N PHE A 185 10.26 -5.53 0.67
CA PHE A 185 9.24 -4.57 1.09
C PHE A 185 9.61 -3.80 2.37
N SER A 186 10.87 -3.86 2.81
CA SER A 186 11.38 -3.22 4.03
C SER A 186 11.93 -1.81 3.83
N ALA A 187 11.77 -1.22 2.64
CA ALA A 187 12.22 0.14 2.40
C ALA A 187 11.36 1.15 3.19
N PRO A 188 11.91 2.27 3.68
CA PRO A 188 11.16 3.26 4.47
C PRO A 188 9.97 3.92 3.76
N HIS A 189 9.90 3.81 2.43
CA HIS A 189 8.81 4.33 1.61
C HIS A 189 7.79 3.26 1.23
N HIS A 190 8.06 1.99 1.51
CA HIS A 190 7.15 0.91 1.21
C HIS A 190 5.99 0.89 2.19
N LEU A 191 4.79 0.81 1.64
CA LEU A 191 3.55 0.71 2.39
C LEU A 191 2.94 -0.69 2.23
N THR A 192 2.40 -1.21 3.32
CA THR A 192 1.50 -2.36 3.30
C THR A 192 0.12 -1.83 3.67
N CYS A 193 -0.85 -2.00 2.79
CA CYS A 193 -2.17 -1.43 2.95
C CYS A 193 -3.23 -2.52 2.96
N VAL A 194 -4.31 -2.29 3.71
CA VAL A 194 -5.48 -3.17 3.73
C VAL A 194 -6.71 -2.34 3.41
N LEU A 195 -7.49 -2.80 2.44
CA LEU A 195 -8.78 -2.24 2.07
C LEU A 195 -9.89 -3.08 2.71
N ASP A 196 -10.73 -2.46 3.54
CA ASP A 196 -11.89 -3.12 4.14
C ASP A 196 -13.01 -3.22 3.11
N SER A 197 -13.12 -4.42 2.53
CA SER A 197 -14.05 -4.73 1.47
C SER A 197 -15.52 -4.63 1.90
N ASP A 198 -15.81 -4.86 3.19
CA ASP A 198 -17.16 -4.73 3.72
C ASP A 198 -17.54 -3.25 3.89
N GLU A 199 -16.60 -2.39 4.25
CA GLU A 199 -16.81 -0.94 4.30
C GLU A 199 -16.91 -0.32 2.89
N CYS A 200 -16.21 -0.87 1.88
CA CYS A 200 -16.40 -0.48 0.48
C CYS A 200 -17.84 -0.66 -0.02
N LEU A 201 -18.58 -1.66 0.49
CA LEU A 201 -19.98 -1.89 0.10
C LEU A 201 -20.98 -0.92 0.73
N ARG A 202 -20.64 -0.28 1.86
CA ARG A 202 -21.58 0.51 2.65
C ARG A 202 -21.97 1.85 2.01
N GLY A 203 -21.29 2.25 0.92
CA GLY A 203 -21.79 3.21 -0.06
C GLY A 203 -22.39 4.49 0.52
N SER A 204 -21.64 5.23 1.35
CA SER A 204 -22.04 6.59 1.69
C SER A 204 -21.51 7.58 0.64
N THR A 205 -22.27 8.64 0.39
CA THR A 205 -21.83 9.84 -0.36
C THR A 205 -20.69 10.60 0.34
N ASP A 206 -20.29 10.11 1.50
CA ASP A 206 -19.35 10.71 2.43
C ASP A 206 -18.56 9.58 3.10
N ARG A 207 -17.62 9.00 2.36
CA ARG A 207 -16.86 7.82 2.81
C ARG A 207 -15.73 8.28 3.70
N ASP A 208 -15.83 7.91 4.96
CA ASP A 208 -14.72 8.00 5.90
C ASP A 208 -13.61 7.02 5.47
N LEU A 209 -12.64 7.51 4.70
CA LEU A 209 -11.52 6.71 4.18
C LEU A 209 -10.73 6.01 5.30
N GLN A 210 -10.78 6.48 6.54
CA GLN A 210 -10.12 5.86 7.68
C GLN A 210 -10.72 4.51 8.07
N LYS A 211 -11.99 4.30 7.74
CA LYS A 211 -12.70 3.03 7.93
C LYS A 211 -12.48 2.08 6.75
N VAL A 212 -12.14 2.61 5.58
CA VAL A 212 -12.01 1.83 4.35
C VAL A 212 -10.56 1.40 4.10
N LEU A 213 -9.57 2.22 4.46
CA LEU A 213 -8.16 1.97 4.16
C LEU A 213 -7.29 2.07 5.42
N GLY A 214 -6.60 0.97 5.71
CA GLY A 214 -5.52 0.91 6.67
C GLY A 214 -4.18 0.97 5.95
N VAL A 215 -3.23 1.73 6.49
CA VAL A 215 -1.88 1.86 5.94
C VAL A 215 -0.85 1.58 7.03
N TRP A 216 0.13 0.75 6.70
CA TRP A 216 1.25 0.40 7.57
C TRP A 216 2.57 0.65 6.85
N GLY A 217 3.55 1.15 7.61
CA GLY A 217 4.92 1.35 7.16
C GLY A 217 5.91 0.78 8.16
N TRP A 218 7.17 0.68 7.77
CA TRP A 218 8.23 0.22 8.65
C TRP A 218 8.69 1.32 9.60
N SER A 219 8.59 1.05 10.91
CA SER A 219 9.24 1.82 11.96
C SER A 219 10.20 0.90 12.72
N GLY A 220 11.51 1.09 12.46
CA GLY A 220 12.56 0.20 12.94
C GLY A 220 12.41 -1.23 12.38
N VAL A 221 12.09 -2.18 13.26
CA VAL A 221 11.97 -3.63 12.92
C VAL A 221 10.53 -4.11 12.83
N GLY A 222 9.54 -3.22 12.96
CA GLY A 222 8.13 -3.56 12.97
C GLY A 222 7.32 -2.75 11.96
N LEU A 223 6.18 -3.31 11.58
CA LEU A 223 5.15 -2.57 10.85
C LEU A 223 4.26 -1.84 11.84
N THR A 224 4.16 -0.53 11.68
CA THR A 224 3.28 0.33 12.47
C THR A 224 2.29 1.00 11.54
N LYS A 225 1.08 1.24 12.04
CA LYS A 225 0.08 2.00 11.29
C LYS A 225 0.62 3.42 11.06
N ARG A 226 0.49 3.92 9.83
CA ARG A 226 1.17 5.12 9.33
C ARG A 226 0.22 5.99 8.52
N ASN A 227 0.42 7.29 8.58
CA ASN A 227 -0.35 8.26 7.80
C ASN A 227 0.14 8.38 6.34
N ILE A 228 -0.78 8.69 5.42
CA ILE A 228 -0.51 9.20 4.07
C ILE A 228 -1.35 10.45 3.84
N HIS A 229 -0.90 11.31 2.94
CA HIS A 229 -1.61 12.53 2.58
C HIS A 229 -2.47 12.28 1.35
N ILE A 230 -3.76 12.54 1.46
CA ILE A 230 -4.67 12.49 0.34
C ILE A 230 -4.71 13.85 -0.33
N VAL A 231 -4.42 13.90 -1.62
CA VAL A 231 -4.42 15.11 -2.45
C VAL A 231 -5.77 15.21 -3.14
N GLY A 232 -6.50 16.30 -2.90
CA GLY A 232 -7.86 16.48 -3.41
C GLY A 232 -8.56 17.62 -2.67
N ASP A 233 -9.82 17.90 -3.02
CA ASP A 233 -10.60 18.89 -2.29
C ASP A 233 -11.03 18.29 -0.94
N ALA A 234 -10.68 18.96 0.17
CA ALA A 234 -10.96 18.47 1.52
C ALA A 234 -12.47 18.29 1.82
N SER A 235 -13.35 18.81 0.95
CA SER A 235 -14.80 18.60 1.01
C SER A 235 -15.26 17.25 0.45
N GLU A 236 -14.38 16.47 -0.19
CA GLU A 236 -14.71 15.15 -0.76
C GLU A 236 -14.37 13.99 0.19
N GLY A 237 -13.71 14.25 1.32
CA GLY A 237 -13.26 13.22 2.29
C GLY A 237 -13.73 13.46 3.73
N ARG A 238 -14.83 14.19 3.94
CA ARG A 238 -15.36 14.55 5.27
C ARG A 238 -16.87 14.47 5.39
#